data_AF-A0A813C552-F1
#
_entry.id   AF-A0A813C552-F1
#
_cell.length_a   1.000
_cell.length_b   1.000
_cell.length_c   1.000
_cell.angle_alpha   90.00
_cell.angle_beta   90.00
_cell.angle_gamma   90.00
#
_symmetry.space_group_name_H-M   'P 1'
#
loop_
_entity.id
_entity.type
_entity.pdbx_description
1 polymer ?
#
loop_
_entity_poly.entity_id
_entity_poly.type
_entity_poly.pdbx_seq_one_letter_code
_entity_poly.pdbx_strand_id
1 'polypeptide(L)'
;MSADERKWAKTWYSEGKQPSEIAGLLGRDTSSIARLLCVQKPVKKQGRPSALTKAQIDFLERKLDQMIVKADGQHTVTVEMLQKAAKIKASSRTILRALHERNIFFRKLREKPVLTPEDVRDRFQFAKTYRNKTGTWWANRLDAFIDGKHFQVYLNSKASGTLQGVPAGDGPCHEYAVAGSSETVVNLFEEAQEPFNAGAWVKRWQKAEVLASASDPGNKKKGRSSLL
;
A
#
# COMPACT_ATOMS: atom_id res chain seq x y z
N MET A 1 5.81 -12.97 36.85
CA MET A 1 4.87 -12.20 37.69
C MET A 1 3.87 -11.48 36.81
N SER A 2 2.59 -11.57 37.16
CA SER A 2 1.52 -10.83 36.49
C SER A 2 1.64 -9.32 36.75
N ALA A 3 0.84 -8.51 36.06
CA ALA A 3 0.79 -7.06 36.33
C ALA A 3 0.24 -6.78 37.75
N ASP A 4 -0.76 -7.55 38.18
CA ASP A 4 -1.44 -7.36 39.46
C ASP A 4 -0.55 -7.74 40.65
N GLU A 5 0.17 -8.87 40.57
CA GLU A 5 1.15 -9.27 41.59
C GLU A 5 2.22 -8.18 41.80
N ARG A 6 2.67 -7.54 40.72
CA ARG A 6 3.65 -6.45 40.80
C ARG A 6 3.06 -5.19 41.43
N LYS A 7 1.77 -4.93 41.24
CA LYS A 7 1.08 -3.80 41.87
C LYS A 7 0.98 -4.04 43.38
N TRP A 8 0.51 -5.22 43.79
CA TRP A 8 0.36 -5.58 45.21
C TRP A 8 1.70 -5.59 45.95
N ALA A 9 2.74 -6.16 45.33
CA ALA A 9 4.10 -6.14 45.89
C ALA A 9 4.62 -4.72 46.16
N LYS A 10 4.32 -3.76 45.26
CA LYS A 10 4.71 -2.35 45.46
C LYS A 10 3.92 -1.70 46.60
N THR A 11 2.61 -1.96 46.68
CA THR A 11 1.77 -1.43 47.76
C THR A 11 2.24 -1.92 49.13
N TRP A 12 2.47 -3.22 49.28
CA TRP A 12 2.96 -3.81 50.53
C TRP A 12 4.37 -3.36 50.90
N TYR A 13 5.22 -3.09 49.91
CA TYR A 13 6.53 -2.52 50.15
C TYR A 13 6.44 -1.06 50.64
N SER A 14 5.51 -0.26 50.11
CA SER A 14 5.25 1.10 50.62
C SER A 14 4.63 1.12 52.01
N GLU A 15 3.91 0.04 52.40
CA GLU A 15 3.43 -0.18 53.77
C GLU A 15 4.54 -0.62 54.74
N GLY A 16 5.78 -0.79 54.26
CA GLY A 16 6.95 -1.11 55.09
C GLY A 16 7.21 -2.60 55.31
N LYS A 17 6.49 -3.50 54.60
CA LYS A 17 6.74 -4.95 54.71
C LYS A 17 8.09 -5.33 54.08
N GLN A 18 8.79 -6.26 54.73
CA GLN A 18 10.08 -6.73 54.23
C GLN A 18 9.90 -7.57 52.95
N PRO A 19 10.85 -7.54 52.00
CA PRO A 19 10.76 -8.33 50.76
C PRO A 19 10.59 -9.85 50.97
N SER A 20 11.08 -10.39 52.08
CA SER A 20 10.91 -11.80 52.47
C SER A 20 9.45 -12.15 52.80
N GLU A 21 8.75 -11.25 53.51
CA GLU A 21 7.34 -11.42 53.89
C GLU A 21 6.43 -11.31 52.66
N ILE A 22 6.71 -10.33 51.81
CA ILE A 22 6.01 -10.14 50.53
C ILE A 22 6.17 -11.37 49.64
N ALA A 23 7.38 -11.97 49.62
CA ALA A 23 7.63 -13.20 48.87
C ALA A 23 6.81 -14.39 49.41
N GLY A 24 6.68 -14.51 50.74
CA GLY A 24 5.81 -15.50 51.38
C GLY A 24 4.33 -15.31 51.02
N LEU A 25 3.83 -14.08 51.08
CA LEU A 25 2.43 -13.76 50.73
C LEU A 25 2.08 -14.04 49.26
N LEU A 26 3.04 -13.85 48.35
CA LEU A 26 2.84 -14.07 46.91
C LEU A 26 3.24 -15.49 46.46
N GLY A 27 3.82 -16.32 47.33
CA GLY A 27 4.36 -17.64 46.97
C GLY A 27 5.48 -17.56 45.92
N ARG A 28 6.32 -16.52 45.97
CA ARG A 28 7.44 -16.30 45.03
C ARG A 28 8.78 -16.40 45.73
N ASP A 29 9.84 -16.51 44.94
CA ASP A 29 11.19 -16.49 45.50
C ASP A 29 11.58 -15.08 45.99
N THR A 30 12.26 -15.04 47.14
CA THR A 30 12.72 -13.80 47.77
C THR A 30 13.63 -12.99 46.84
N SER A 31 14.43 -13.66 46.00
CA SER A 31 15.37 -13.03 45.07
C SER A 31 14.67 -12.27 43.94
N SER A 32 13.53 -12.75 43.46
CA SER A 32 12.73 -12.11 42.42
C SER A 32 12.00 -10.89 42.97
N ILE A 33 11.45 -10.97 44.18
CA ILE A 33 10.81 -9.83 44.84
C ILE A 33 11.84 -8.75 45.19
N ALA A 34 13.01 -9.13 45.72
CA ALA A 34 14.11 -8.20 45.97
C ALA A 34 14.63 -7.56 44.68
N ARG A 35 14.73 -8.31 43.57
CA ARG A 35 15.10 -7.74 42.26
C ARG A 35 14.06 -6.75 41.75
N LEU A 36 12.77 -7.04 41.94
CA LEU A 36 11.67 -6.17 41.53
C LEU A 36 11.64 -4.87 42.34
N LEU A 37 11.77 -4.96 43.67
CA LEU A 37 11.54 -3.84 44.60
C LEU A 37 12.82 -3.05 44.91
N CYS A 38 13.92 -3.73 45.20
CA CYS A 38 15.17 -3.09 45.64
C CYS A 38 16.12 -2.79 44.47
N VAL A 39 16.26 -3.71 43.51
CA VAL A 39 17.24 -3.56 42.42
C VAL A 39 16.70 -2.72 41.26
N GLN A 40 15.39 -2.82 40.96
CA GLN A 40 14.66 -2.05 39.95
C GLN A 40 15.34 -1.94 38.57
N LYS A 41 16.24 -2.88 38.23
CA LYS A 41 16.96 -2.86 36.96
C LYS A 41 15.97 -3.15 35.83
N PRO A 42 15.92 -2.33 34.76
CA PRO A 42 15.09 -2.63 33.62
C PRO A 42 15.53 -3.97 33.03
N VAL A 43 14.56 -4.86 32.83
CA VAL A 43 14.81 -6.17 32.20
C VAL A 43 15.28 -5.90 30.78
N LYS A 44 16.55 -6.22 30.50
CA LYS A 44 17.06 -6.19 29.13
C LYS A 44 16.24 -7.20 28.33
N LYS A 45 15.70 -6.80 27.17
CA LYS A 45 15.01 -7.72 26.27
C LYS A 45 16.00 -8.81 25.87
N GLN A 46 15.81 -10.00 26.43
CA GLN A 46 16.63 -11.16 26.12
C GLN A 46 16.04 -11.80 24.86
N GLY A 47 16.87 -11.93 23.82
CA GLY A 47 16.44 -12.49 22.55
C GLY A 47 17.38 -12.14 21.40
N ARG A 48 17.11 -12.72 20.23
CA ARG A 48 17.82 -12.41 19.00
C ARG A 48 17.61 -10.93 18.64
N PRO A 49 18.67 -10.18 18.25
CA PRO A 49 18.52 -8.81 17.78
C PRO A 49 17.63 -8.75 16.54
N SER A 50 16.95 -7.63 16.34
CA SER A 50 16.14 -7.42 15.13
C SER A 50 17.04 -7.47 13.89
N ALA A 51 16.54 -8.11 12.82
CA ALA A 51 17.29 -8.24 11.58
C ALA A 51 17.52 -6.89 10.87
N LEU A 52 16.68 -5.90 11.16
CA LEU A 52 16.81 -4.53 10.69
C LEU A 52 16.88 -3.58 11.88
N THR A 53 17.81 -2.62 11.82
CA THR A 53 17.91 -1.51 12.76
C THR A 53 17.04 -0.34 12.29
N LYS A 54 16.64 0.55 13.21
CA LYS A 54 15.82 1.73 12.85
C LYS A 54 16.51 2.61 11.79
N ALA A 55 17.82 2.82 11.91
CA ALA A 55 18.60 3.57 10.94
C ALA A 55 18.59 2.92 9.55
N GLN A 56 18.61 1.58 9.47
CA GLN A 56 18.50 0.88 8.19
C GLN A 56 17.10 1.03 7.58
N ILE A 57 16.04 1.07 8.40
CA ILE A 57 14.68 1.32 7.92
C ILE A 57 14.56 2.73 7.36
N ASP A 58 15.12 3.73 8.06
CA ASP A 58 15.11 5.13 7.58
C ASP A 58 15.93 5.29 6.29
N PHE A 59 17.03 4.54 6.16
CA PHE A 59 17.81 4.48 4.93
C PHE A 59 17.03 3.83 3.78
N LEU A 60 16.29 2.75 4.04
CA LEU A 60 15.44 2.09 3.05
C LEU A 60 14.34 3.02 2.52
N GLU A 61 13.70 3.79 3.40
CA GLU A 61 12.68 4.77 3.02
C GLU A 61 13.26 5.82 2.07
N ARG A 62 14.39 6.45 2.44
CA ARG A 62 15.06 7.43 1.57
C ARG A 62 15.49 6.84 0.23
N LYS A 63 15.98 5.59 0.25
CA LYS A 63 16.43 4.92 -0.97
C LYS A 63 15.25 4.59 -1.89
N LEU A 64 14.13 4.19 -1.31
CA LEU A 64 12.89 3.95 -2.04
C LEU A 64 12.41 5.23 -2.72
N ASP A 65 12.38 6.37 -2.02
CA ASP A 65 11.98 7.65 -2.59
C ASP A 65 12.90 8.06 -3.76
N GLN A 66 14.22 7.91 -3.62
CA GLN A 66 15.17 8.16 -4.71
C GLN A 66 14.90 7.28 -5.93
N MET A 67 14.57 6.00 -5.71
CA MET A 67 14.27 5.08 -6.80
C MET A 67 12.95 5.41 -7.48
N ILE A 68 11.94 5.86 -6.73
CA ILE A 68 10.65 6.28 -7.28
C ILE A 68 10.84 7.52 -8.15
N VAL A 69 11.58 8.52 -7.68
CA VAL A 69 11.91 9.72 -8.45
C VAL A 69 12.68 9.33 -9.71
N LYS A 70 13.72 8.51 -9.60
CA LYS A 70 14.50 8.07 -10.77
C LYS A 70 13.68 7.24 -11.77
N ALA A 71 12.65 6.54 -11.32
CA ALA A 71 11.82 5.73 -12.19
C ALA A 71 10.85 6.56 -13.03
N ASP A 72 10.50 7.78 -12.60
CA ASP A 72 9.59 8.70 -13.31
C ASP A 72 8.31 8.02 -13.85
N GLY A 73 7.78 7.03 -13.10
CA GLY A 73 6.60 6.25 -13.48
C GLY A 73 6.79 5.27 -14.65
N GLN A 74 7.99 5.13 -15.20
CA GLN A 74 8.31 4.25 -16.34
C GLN A 74 8.36 2.77 -15.96
N HIS A 75 8.83 2.47 -14.75
CA HIS A 75 8.96 1.09 -14.27
C HIS A 75 8.60 0.95 -12.79
N THR A 76 8.09 -0.23 -12.43
CA THR A 76 7.72 -0.56 -11.06
C THR A 76 8.95 -0.83 -10.20
N VAL A 77 9.12 -0.08 -9.11
CA VAL A 77 10.15 -0.35 -8.11
C VAL A 77 9.68 -1.50 -7.21
N THR A 78 10.35 -2.65 -7.30
CA THR A 78 10.05 -3.82 -6.43
C THR A 78 10.94 -3.85 -5.19
N VAL A 79 10.50 -4.61 -4.17
CA VAL A 79 11.27 -4.79 -2.93
C VAL A 79 12.62 -5.46 -3.18
N GLU A 80 12.69 -6.36 -4.17
CA GLU A 80 13.95 -7.00 -4.56
C GLU A 80 14.93 -6.00 -5.18
N MET A 81 14.44 -5.05 -5.97
CA MET A 81 15.26 -3.96 -6.50
C MET A 81 15.77 -3.07 -5.35
N LEU A 82 14.90 -2.75 -4.39
CA LEU A 82 15.28 -1.99 -3.20
C LEU A 82 16.34 -2.72 -2.36
N GLN A 83 16.16 -4.02 -2.14
CA GLN A 83 17.10 -4.86 -1.40
C GLN A 83 18.48 -4.88 -2.06
N LYS A 84 18.53 -5.08 -3.40
CA LYS A 84 19.77 -5.06 -4.19
C LYS A 84 20.43 -3.67 -4.14
N ALA A 85 19.65 -2.61 -4.29
CA ALA A 85 20.15 -1.23 -4.25
C ALA A 85 20.70 -0.82 -2.88
N ALA A 86 20.06 -1.27 -1.80
CA ALA A 86 20.47 -0.96 -0.43
C ALA A 86 21.52 -1.93 0.14
N LYS A 87 21.83 -3.03 -0.56
CA LYS A 87 22.78 -4.08 -0.15
C LYS A 87 22.49 -4.64 1.25
N ILE A 88 21.20 -4.80 1.59
CA ILE A 88 20.77 -5.29 2.90
C ILE A 88 20.55 -6.81 2.84
N LYS A 89 21.15 -7.54 3.79
CA LYS A 89 21.08 -9.02 3.88
C LYS A 89 19.75 -9.55 4.46
N ALA A 90 18.79 -8.69 4.74
CA ALA A 90 17.47 -9.07 5.26
C ALA A 90 16.60 -9.63 4.12
N SER A 91 15.68 -10.56 4.45
CA SER A 91 14.75 -11.11 3.47
C SER A 91 13.69 -10.08 3.03
N SER A 92 13.15 -10.23 1.83
CA SER A 92 12.11 -9.34 1.27
C SER A 92 10.89 -9.21 2.19
N ARG A 93 10.48 -10.31 2.84
CA ARG A 93 9.38 -10.30 3.82
C ARG A 93 9.67 -9.44 5.05
N THR A 94 10.92 -9.45 5.53
CA THR A 94 11.34 -8.62 6.67
C THR A 94 11.33 -7.14 6.30
N ILE A 95 11.81 -6.82 5.10
CA ILE A 95 11.82 -5.45 4.56
C ILE A 95 10.38 -4.95 4.38
N LEU A 96 9.49 -5.75 3.78
CA LEU A 96 8.08 -5.41 3.62
C LEU A 96 7.40 -5.11 4.95
N ARG A 97 7.60 -5.97 5.95
CA ARG A 97 7.02 -5.76 7.28
C ARG A 97 7.48 -4.45 7.91
N ALA A 98 8.78 -4.14 7.83
CA ALA A 98 9.33 -2.89 8.34
C ALA A 98 8.78 -1.64 7.60
N LEU A 99 8.56 -1.74 6.28
CA LEU A 99 7.95 -0.66 5.49
C LEU A 99 6.44 -0.51 5.77
N HIS A 100 5.74 -1.61 6.01
CA HIS A 100 4.33 -1.58 6.40
C HIS A 100 4.13 -0.92 7.77
N GLU A 101 5.05 -1.15 8.73
CA GLU A 101 5.06 -0.42 10.01
C GLU A 101 5.24 1.09 9.83
N ARG A 102 5.79 1.54 8.69
CA ARG A 102 5.91 2.94 8.27
C ARG A 102 4.77 3.41 7.34
N ASN A 103 3.71 2.60 7.18
CA ASN A 103 2.58 2.84 6.27
C ASN A 103 2.98 2.99 4.79
N ILE A 104 4.01 2.26 4.35
CA ILE A 104 4.41 2.19 2.95
C ILE A 104 4.01 0.82 2.41
N PHE A 105 3.08 0.79 1.47
CA PHE A 105 2.53 -0.44 0.89
C PHE A 105 2.80 -0.50 -0.61
N PHE A 106 3.27 -1.65 -1.08
CA PHE A 106 3.44 -1.92 -2.51
C PHE A 106 2.11 -2.46 -3.06
N ARG A 107 1.41 -1.63 -3.83
CA ARG A 107 0.13 -1.99 -4.46
C ARG A 107 0.35 -2.29 -5.94
N LYS A 108 -0.47 -3.17 -6.49
CA LYS A 108 -0.55 -3.36 -7.95
C LYS A 108 -1.04 -2.05 -8.56
N LEU A 109 -0.37 -1.60 -9.63
CA LEU A 109 -0.81 -0.43 -10.40
C LEU A 109 -2.16 -0.73 -11.07
N ARG A 110 -3.00 0.31 -11.20
CA ARG A 110 -4.26 0.20 -11.92
C ARG A 110 -3.97 -0.08 -13.40
N GLU A 111 -4.53 -1.17 -13.91
CA GLU A 111 -4.52 -1.48 -15.34
C GLU A 111 -5.42 -0.48 -16.07
N LYS A 112 -4.87 0.13 -17.12
CA LYS A 112 -5.62 1.00 -18.04
C LYS A 112 -5.43 0.45 -19.44
N PRO A 113 -6.46 0.51 -20.30
CA PRO A 113 -6.30 0.18 -21.70
C PRO A 113 -5.24 1.10 -22.31
N VAL A 114 -4.40 0.54 -23.17
CA VAL A 114 -3.42 1.31 -23.94
C VAL A 114 -4.20 2.16 -24.93
N LEU A 115 -4.08 3.48 -24.81
CA LEU A 115 -4.72 4.42 -25.73
C LEU A 115 -3.72 4.79 -26.80
N THR A 116 -4.16 4.75 -28.06
CA THR A 116 -3.38 5.32 -29.15
C THR A 116 -3.41 6.85 -29.07
N PRO A 117 -2.43 7.55 -29.67
CA PRO A 117 -2.47 9.03 -29.75
C PRO A 117 -3.73 9.57 -30.46
N GLU A 118 -4.32 8.78 -31.36
CA GLU A 118 -5.61 9.07 -32.00
C GLU A 118 -6.75 9.02 -30.99
N ASP A 119 -6.87 7.93 -30.22
CA ASP A 119 -7.87 7.80 -29.17
C ASP A 119 -7.81 8.95 -28.16
N VAL A 120 -6.60 9.38 -27.78
CA VAL A 120 -6.43 10.50 -26.85
C VAL A 120 -6.95 11.80 -27.44
N ARG A 121 -6.68 12.07 -28.73
CA ARG A 121 -7.18 13.26 -29.43
C ARG A 121 -8.70 13.24 -29.53
N ASP A 122 -9.27 12.13 -29.96
CA ASP A 122 -10.72 12.01 -30.18
C ASP A 122 -11.48 12.10 -28.86
N ARG A 123 -11.00 11.43 -27.81
CA ARG A 123 -11.57 11.55 -26.46
C ARG A 123 -11.48 12.97 -25.92
N PHE A 124 -10.37 13.67 -26.18
CA PHE A 124 -10.20 15.06 -25.76
C PHE A 124 -11.15 16.00 -26.53
N GLN A 125 -11.28 15.85 -27.84
CA GLN A 125 -12.20 16.63 -28.66
C GLN A 125 -13.65 16.38 -28.25
N PHE A 126 -14.04 15.12 -28.05
CA PHE A 126 -15.36 14.76 -27.54
C PHE A 126 -15.63 15.45 -26.19
N ALA A 127 -14.72 15.32 -25.23
CA ALA A 127 -14.85 15.96 -23.93
C ALA A 127 -14.98 17.49 -24.07
N LYS A 128 -14.19 18.13 -24.94
CA LYS A 128 -14.24 19.58 -25.15
C LYS A 128 -15.57 20.04 -25.75
N THR A 129 -16.09 19.32 -26.75
CA THR A 129 -17.35 19.64 -27.43
C THR A 129 -18.54 19.54 -26.49
N TYR A 130 -18.54 18.56 -25.58
CA TYR A 130 -19.68 18.27 -24.73
C TYR A 130 -19.48 18.64 -23.24
N ARG A 131 -18.39 19.32 -22.86
CA ARG A 131 -18.08 19.67 -21.45
C ARG A 131 -19.16 20.47 -20.73
N ASN A 132 -19.92 21.28 -21.47
CA ASN A 132 -20.94 22.18 -20.93
C ASN A 132 -22.36 21.57 -20.99
N LYS A 133 -22.51 20.30 -21.40
CA LYS A 133 -23.82 19.66 -21.47
C LYS A 133 -24.27 19.20 -20.10
N THR A 134 -25.53 19.45 -19.78
CA THR A 134 -26.15 19.05 -18.51
C THR A 134 -26.57 17.58 -18.54
N GLY A 135 -26.75 16.94 -17.38
CA GLY A 135 -27.27 15.57 -17.30
C GLY A 135 -28.62 15.41 -17.99
N THR A 136 -29.50 16.40 -17.88
CA THR A 136 -30.80 16.44 -18.58
C THR A 136 -30.66 16.44 -20.10
N TRP A 137 -29.62 17.10 -20.62
CA TRP A 137 -29.35 17.10 -22.06
C TRP A 137 -28.96 15.70 -22.54
N TRP A 138 -28.13 14.99 -21.79
CA TRP A 138 -27.72 13.62 -22.13
C TRP A 138 -28.90 12.64 -22.12
N ALA A 139 -29.78 12.72 -21.11
CA ALA A 139 -30.94 11.86 -20.97
C ALA A 139 -31.96 12.03 -22.11
N ASN A 140 -32.08 13.25 -22.66
CA ASN A 140 -33.03 13.54 -23.74
C ASN A 140 -32.46 13.35 -25.14
N ARG A 141 -31.13 13.28 -25.28
CA ARG A 141 -30.45 13.28 -26.58
C ARG A 141 -29.97 11.90 -27.02
N LEU A 142 -29.81 10.97 -26.08
CA LEU A 142 -29.35 9.61 -26.36
C LEU A 142 -30.51 8.64 -26.16
N ASP A 143 -30.92 7.99 -27.26
CA ASP A 143 -32.06 7.07 -27.23
C ASP A 143 -31.70 5.73 -26.54
N ALA A 144 -30.46 5.26 -26.68
CA ALA A 144 -29.96 4.07 -26.01
C ALA A 144 -28.42 4.06 -25.88
N PHE A 145 -27.92 3.40 -24.83
CA PHE A 145 -26.51 3.01 -24.72
C PHE A 145 -26.41 1.49 -24.87
N ILE A 146 -25.64 1.04 -25.85
CA ILE A 146 -25.41 -0.38 -26.08
C ILE A 146 -23.97 -0.68 -25.67
N ASP A 147 -23.81 -1.49 -24.63
CA ASP A 147 -22.52 -2.06 -24.22
C ASP A 147 -22.59 -3.57 -24.31
N GLY A 148 -21.91 -4.14 -25.31
CA GLY A 148 -21.86 -5.58 -25.54
C GLY A 148 -20.85 -6.22 -24.60
N LYS A 149 -21.31 -6.64 -23.41
CA LYS A 149 -20.45 -7.35 -22.47
C LYS A 149 -20.42 -8.85 -22.77
N HIS A 150 -19.22 -9.39 -22.96
CA HIS A 150 -19.05 -10.84 -23.11
C HIS A 150 -19.21 -11.52 -21.75
N PHE A 151 -20.14 -12.47 -21.67
CA PHE A 151 -20.29 -13.36 -20.52
C PHE A 151 -19.90 -14.77 -20.94
N GLN A 152 -18.94 -15.36 -20.23
CA GLN A 152 -18.59 -16.75 -20.43
C GLN A 152 -19.71 -17.62 -19.83
N VAL A 153 -20.56 -18.19 -20.70
CA VAL A 153 -21.61 -19.12 -20.28
C VAL A 153 -21.04 -20.53 -20.32
N TYR A 154 -21.07 -21.23 -19.19
CA TYR A 154 -20.78 -22.65 -19.15
C TYR A 154 -21.96 -23.40 -19.79
N LEU A 155 -21.83 -23.76 -21.07
CA LEU A 155 -22.79 -24.62 -21.72
C LEU A 155 -22.66 -26.03 -21.14
N ASN A 156 -23.78 -26.61 -20.70
CA ASN A 156 -23.84 -28.02 -20.33
C ASN A 156 -23.47 -28.86 -21.55
N SER A 157 -22.72 -29.95 -21.36
CA SER A 157 -22.24 -30.86 -22.42
C SER A 157 -23.31 -31.44 -23.36
N LYS A 158 -24.60 -31.28 -23.01
CA LYS A 158 -25.74 -31.63 -23.88
C LYS A 158 -26.02 -30.60 -24.97
N ALA A 159 -25.63 -29.32 -24.79
CA ALA A 159 -25.80 -28.26 -25.78
C ALA A 159 -24.59 -28.13 -26.73
N SER A 160 -23.48 -28.81 -26.45
CA SER A 160 -22.33 -28.96 -27.35
C SER A 160 -22.51 -30.08 -28.39
N GLY A 161 -23.69 -30.71 -28.44
CA GLY A 161 -24.05 -31.70 -29.44
C GLY A 161 -24.49 -31.05 -30.75
N THR A 162 -23.71 -31.31 -31.80
CA THR A 162 -24.02 -31.04 -33.22
C THR A 162 -23.62 -29.66 -33.76
N LEU A 163 -22.31 -29.42 -33.82
CA LEU A 163 -21.67 -28.92 -35.04
C LEU A 163 -20.43 -29.79 -35.32
N GLN A 164 -20.67 -31.02 -35.77
CA GLN A 164 -19.62 -31.78 -36.46
C GLN A 164 -19.42 -31.15 -37.84
N GLY A 165 -18.24 -30.57 -38.09
CA GLY A 165 -17.78 -30.37 -39.47
C GLY A 165 -17.11 -29.04 -39.84
N VAL A 166 -16.44 -28.31 -38.94
CA VAL A 166 -15.54 -27.23 -39.38
C VAL A 166 -14.14 -27.43 -38.78
N PRO A 167 -13.09 -27.67 -39.59
CA PRO A 167 -11.73 -27.75 -39.09
C PRO A 167 -11.30 -26.41 -38.50
N ALA A 168 -10.49 -26.45 -37.44
CA ALA A 168 -9.89 -25.28 -36.81
C ALA A 168 -9.12 -24.46 -37.85
N GLY A 169 -9.71 -23.36 -38.30
CA GLY A 169 -9.12 -22.37 -39.19
C GLY A 169 -9.62 -20.99 -38.81
N ASP A 170 -8.68 -20.06 -38.72
CA ASP A 170 -8.91 -18.63 -38.46
C ASP A 170 -10.02 -18.07 -39.36
N GLY A 171 -11.17 -17.67 -38.81
CA GLY A 171 -12.31 -17.13 -39.56
C GLY A 171 -13.54 -16.82 -38.69
N PRO A 172 -14.42 -15.88 -39.08
CA PRO A 172 -15.09 -14.94 -38.17
C PRO A 172 -16.26 -15.56 -37.39
N CYS A 173 -16.43 -15.05 -36.17
CA CYS A 173 -17.49 -15.42 -35.25
C CYS A 173 -18.88 -15.12 -35.85
N HIS A 174 -19.71 -16.14 -35.98
CA HIS A 174 -21.12 -15.97 -36.29
C HIS A 174 -21.88 -15.36 -35.10
N GLU A 175 -22.51 -14.22 -35.35
CA GLU A 175 -23.50 -13.59 -34.46
C GLU A 175 -24.73 -14.47 -34.31
N TYR A 176 -25.15 -14.69 -33.06
CA TYR A 176 -26.54 -15.05 -32.76
C TYR A 176 -27.02 -14.08 -31.67
N ALA A 177 -27.95 -13.20 -32.04
CA ALA A 177 -28.66 -12.34 -31.10
C ALA A 177 -29.72 -13.17 -30.37
N VAL A 178 -29.57 -13.34 -29.06
CA VAL A 178 -30.62 -13.92 -28.20
C VAL A 178 -31.28 -12.77 -27.45
N ALA A 179 -32.51 -12.45 -27.84
CA ALA A 179 -33.37 -11.52 -27.10
C ALA A 179 -33.91 -12.24 -25.84
N GLY A 180 -33.48 -11.79 -24.67
CA GLY A 180 -33.96 -12.27 -23.38
C GLY A 180 -34.32 -11.11 -22.46
N SER A 181 -35.58 -11.07 -22.03
CA SER A 181 -36.19 -10.03 -21.20
C SER A 181 -35.57 -9.94 -19.80
N SER A 182 -35.32 -8.72 -19.35
CA SER A 182 -34.79 -8.39 -18.03
C SER A 182 -35.88 -8.39 -16.95
N GLU A 183 -35.80 -9.29 -15.97
CA GLU A 183 -36.40 -9.04 -14.66
C GLU A 183 -35.44 -9.41 -13.53
N THR A 184 -35.22 -8.40 -12.66
CA THR A 184 -34.76 -8.47 -11.26
C THR A 184 -33.36 -9.02 -10.96
N VAL A 185 -32.41 -8.11 -10.71
CA VAL A 185 -31.42 -8.29 -9.64
C VAL A 185 -31.35 -7.00 -8.83
N VAL A 186 -31.79 -7.12 -7.58
CA VAL A 186 -31.77 -6.09 -6.55
C VAL A 186 -30.35 -5.93 -6.01
N ASN A 187 -30.00 -4.66 -5.77
CA ASN A 187 -28.88 -4.10 -5.02
C ASN A 187 -28.20 -5.01 -3.99
N LEU A 188 -26.88 -5.15 -4.12
CA LEU A 188 -25.95 -5.48 -3.04
C LEU A 188 -24.55 -4.99 -3.43
N PHE A 189 -24.28 -3.70 -3.22
CA PHE A 189 -22.92 -3.18 -3.27
C PHE A 189 -22.77 -1.95 -2.36
N GLU A 190 -22.82 -2.17 -1.05
CA GLU A 190 -22.19 -1.27 -0.08
C GLU A 190 -20.82 -1.85 0.28
N GLU A 191 -19.78 -1.42 -0.44
CA GLU A 191 -18.40 -1.66 -0.04
C GLU A 191 -17.80 -0.32 0.38
N ALA A 192 -17.50 -0.21 1.68
CA ALA A 192 -16.99 0.99 2.31
C ALA A 192 -15.63 1.42 1.71
N GLN A 193 -15.64 2.51 0.93
CA GLN A 193 -14.42 3.22 0.53
C GLN A 193 -13.95 4.12 1.67
N GLU A 194 -12.86 3.74 2.33
CA GLU A 194 -12.09 4.65 3.18
C GLU A 194 -11.54 5.82 2.32
N PRO A 195 -11.71 7.08 2.73
CA PRO A 195 -11.37 8.24 1.91
C PRO A 195 -9.85 8.42 1.78
N PHE A 196 -9.40 8.58 0.54
CA PHE A 196 -8.04 8.97 0.19
C PHE A 196 -7.68 10.32 0.86
N ASN A 197 -6.74 10.29 1.82
CA ASN A 197 -6.27 11.49 2.50
C ASN A 197 -5.24 12.25 1.64
N ALA A 198 -5.74 13.07 0.71
CA ALA A 198 -4.94 13.89 -0.19
C ALA A 198 -3.94 14.82 0.53
N GLY A 199 -4.26 15.27 1.75
CA GLY A 199 -3.40 16.17 2.53
C GLY A 199 -2.09 15.52 2.99
N ALA A 200 -2.10 14.22 3.29
CA ALA A 200 -0.88 13.48 3.63
C ALA A 200 0.04 13.30 2.41
N TRP A 201 -0.56 13.19 1.22
CA TRP A 201 0.16 12.99 -0.04
C TRP A 201 0.86 14.27 -0.50
N VAL A 202 0.17 15.42 -0.46
CA VAL A 202 0.76 16.74 -0.79
C VAL A 202 1.94 17.08 0.14
N LYS A 203 1.81 16.81 1.44
CA LYS A 203 2.89 17.04 2.41
C LYS A 203 4.12 16.16 2.15
N ARG A 204 3.93 14.92 1.67
CA ARG A 204 5.05 14.05 1.24
C ARG A 204 5.71 14.58 -0.03
N TRP A 205 4.93 15.05 -0.99
CA TRP A 205 5.43 15.59 -2.25
C TRP A 205 6.27 16.86 -2.04
N GLN A 206 5.77 17.82 -1.26
CA GLN A 206 6.51 19.04 -0.90
C GLN A 206 7.81 18.73 -0.13
N LYS A 207 7.78 17.74 0.76
CA LYS A 207 8.99 17.31 1.50
C LYS A 207 10.03 16.67 0.57
N ALA A 208 9.60 15.95 -0.46
CA ALA A 208 10.47 15.36 -1.46
C ALA A 208 11.14 16.42 -2.35
N GLU A 209 10.41 17.47 -2.76
CA GLU A 209 10.97 18.60 -3.52
C GLU A 209 12.06 19.36 -2.74
N VAL A 210 11.84 19.59 -1.44
CA VAL A 210 12.84 20.24 -0.56
C VAL A 210 14.10 19.38 -0.43
N LEU A 211 13.96 18.06 -0.34
CA LEU A 211 15.10 17.13 -0.26
C LEU A 211 15.85 17.01 -1.60
N ALA A 212 15.14 17.08 -2.73
CA ALA A 212 15.75 17.11 -4.06
C ALA A 212 16.55 18.40 -4.28
N SER A 213 16.02 19.55 -3.85
CA SER A 213 16.67 20.87 -3.98
C SER A 213 17.91 21.02 -3.09
N ALA A 214 17.97 20.32 -1.95
CA ALA A 214 19.11 20.34 -1.04
C ALA A 214 20.29 19.46 -1.50
N SER A 215 20.10 18.65 -2.56
CA SER A 215 21.09 17.67 -3.02
C SER A 215 21.89 18.13 -4.24
N ASP A 216 21.71 19.38 -4.71
CA ASP A 216 22.36 19.91 -5.91
C ASP A 216 23.68 20.65 -5.54
N PRO A 217 24.88 20.07 -5.76
CA PRO A 217 26.15 20.68 -5.34
C PRO A 217 26.69 21.71 -6.35
N GLY A 218 25.86 22.18 -7.29
CA GLY A 218 26.30 22.84 -8.52
C GLY A 218 26.04 24.34 -8.62
N ASN A 219 26.30 25.16 -7.59
CA ASN A 219 26.34 26.61 -7.80
C ASN A 219 27.33 27.33 -6.88
N LYS A 220 28.64 27.09 -7.08
CA LYS A 220 29.68 27.98 -6.58
C LYS A 220 29.74 29.23 -7.46
N LYS A 221 29.20 30.33 -6.92
CA LYS A 221 29.35 31.71 -7.41
C LYS A 221 30.79 31.99 -7.83
N LYS A 222 31.02 32.30 -9.11
CA LYS A 222 32.24 32.98 -9.57
C LYS A 222 32.21 34.43 -9.08
N GLY A 223 32.94 34.71 -8.00
CA GLY A 223 33.23 36.07 -7.57
C GLY A 223 34.21 36.72 -8.56
N ARG A 224 33.80 37.85 -9.13
CA ARG A 224 34.68 38.82 -9.79
C ARG A 224 35.72 39.30 -8.77
N SER A 225 37.01 39.09 -9.05
CA SER A 225 38.11 39.79 -8.41
C SER A 225 38.68 40.77 -9.43
N SER A 226 38.30 42.04 -9.29
CA SER A 226 39.01 43.17 -9.87
C SER A 226 40.17 43.53 -8.95
N LEU A 227 41.41 43.35 -9.40
CA LEU A 227 42.61 43.98 -8.84
C LEU A 227 43.76 43.82 -9.85
N LEU A 228 43.93 44.84 -10.68
CA LEU A 228 45.17 45.54 -11.06
C LEU A 228 44.86 46.44 -12.27
#